data_AF-A0A959R1E0-F1
#
_entry.id   AF-A0A959R1E0-F1
#
_cell.length_a   1.000
_cell.length_b   1.000
_cell.length_c   1.000
_cell.angle_alpha   90.00
_cell.angle_beta   90.00
_cell.angle_gamma   90.00
#
_symmetry.space_group_name_H-M   'P 1'
#
loop_
_entity.id
_entity.type
_entity.pdbx_description
1 polymer ?
#
loop_
_entity_poly.entity_id
_entity_poly.type
_entity_poly.pdbx_seq_one_letter_code
_entity_poly.pdbx_strand_id
1 'polypeptide(L)'
;FGKVYHCTGWKMGYCVAPTALMKEFRKIHQFNCFSCNSPVQYALAEYLKQKDKYLQLGTFLQQKRDYLLQLMKQTKFKPLPSYGSYFQLYSYKSISHESEKDFAVRLTKEYGVATIPASAFYKNGQDNKVLRFCFAKKESTLEEAVNRLMKL
;
A
#
# COMPACT_ATOMS: atom_id res chain seq x y z
N PHE A 1 13.01 -5.29 1.69
CA PHE A 1 13.08 -4.97 3.13
C PHE A 1 12.23 -3.79 3.55
N GLY A 2 12.38 -2.60 2.93
CA GLY A 2 11.70 -1.39 3.41
C GLY A 2 10.16 -1.48 3.54
N LYS A 3 9.49 -2.29 2.71
CA LYS A 3 8.05 -2.56 2.81
C LYS A 3 7.68 -3.48 3.97
N VAL A 4 8.51 -4.49 4.23
CA VAL A 4 8.28 -5.53 5.24
C VAL A 4 8.51 -4.96 6.63
N TYR A 5 9.54 -4.12 6.81
CA TYR A 5 9.96 -3.61 8.12
C TYR A 5 9.61 -2.14 8.35
N HIS A 6 8.62 -1.61 7.62
CA HIS A 6 8.13 -0.23 7.78
C HIS A 6 9.21 0.87 7.64
N CYS A 7 10.33 0.58 6.99
CA CYS A 7 11.47 1.47 6.78
C CYS A 7 11.68 1.79 5.29
N THR A 8 10.63 2.30 4.61
CA THR A 8 10.65 2.52 3.15
C THR A 8 11.78 3.43 2.67
N GLY A 9 12.26 4.35 3.53
CA GLY A 9 13.40 5.23 3.27
C GLY A 9 14.76 4.52 3.20
N TRP A 10 14.89 3.30 3.72
CA TRP A 10 16.17 2.54 3.71
C TRP A 10 16.52 1.98 2.33
N LYS A 11 15.56 1.97 1.39
CA LYS A 11 15.77 1.61 -0.02
C LYS A 11 16.52 0.29 -0.27
N MET A 12 16.36 -0.70 0.62
CA MET A 12 16.98 -2.02 0.47
C MET A 12 15.99 -3.07 -0.07
N GLY A 13 16.42 -3.77 -1.11
CA GLY A 13 15.72 -4.88 -1.76
C GLY A 13 16.70 -5.93 -2.26
N TYR A 14 16.16 -7.06 -2.73
CA TYR A 14 16.93 -8.13 -3.36
C TYR A 14 16.02 -8.84 -4.39
N CYS A 15 16.63 -9.65 -5.26
CA CYS A 15 15.91 -10.56 -6.14
C CYS A 15 16.47 -11.98 -5.97
N VAL A 16 15.66 -12.97 -6.30
CA VAL A 16 16.06 -14.39 -6.35
C VAL A 16 15.79 -14.87 -7.77
N ALA A 17 16.78 -15.48 -8.40
CA ALA A 17 16.69 -15.93 -9.78
C ALA A 17 17.64 -17.12 -10.04
N PRO A 18 17.38 -17.94 -11.07
CA PRO A 18 18.32 -18.95 -11.54
C PRO A 18 19.70 -18.35 -11.85
N THR A 19 20.74 -19.17 -11.72
CA THR A 19 22.14 -18.75 -11.90
C THR A 19 22.39 -18.02 -13.22
N ALA A 20 21.81 -18.49 -14.33
CA ALA A 20 21.95 -17.85 -15.63
C ALA A 20 21.42 -16.41 -15.65
N LEU A 21 20.25 -16.16 -15.06
CA LEU A 21 19.67 -14.81 -14.98
C LEU A 21 20.40 -13.93 -13.97
N MET A 22 20.80 -14.49 -12.83
CA MET A 22 21.50 -13.73 -11.79
C MET A 22 22.86 -13.19 -12.28
N LYS A 23 23.54 -13.91 -13.19
CA LYS A 23 24.75 -13.40 -13.87
C LYS A 23 24.47 -12.10 -14.61
N GLU A 24 23.38 -12.04 -15.38
CA GLU A 24 23.00 -10.83 -16.14
C GLU A 24 22.50 -9.70 -15.23
N PHE A 25 21.72 -10.02 -14.20
CA PHE A 25 21.23 -9.01 -13.24
C PHE A 25 22.38 -8.32 -12.49
N ARG A 26 23.42 -9.06 -12.12
CA ARG A 26 24.61 -8.51 -11.45
C ARG A 26 25.40 -7.57 -12.36
N LYS A 27 25.54 -7.89 -13.66
CA LYS A 27 26.18 -6.98 -14.63
C LYS A 27 25.47 -5.63 -14.66
N ILE A 28 24.13 -5.62 -14.74
CA ILE A 28 23.35 -4.39 -14.74
C ILE A 28 23.48 -3.65 -13.40
N HIS A 29 23.34 -4.37 -12.28
CA HIS A 29 23.42 -3.78 -10.94
C HIS A 29 24.76 -3.07 -10.68
N GLN A 30 25.87 -3.67 -11.16
CA GLN A 30 27.21 -3.12 -11.04
C GLN A 30 27.30 -1.69 -11.62
N PHE A 31 26.63 -1.41 -12.73
CA PHE A 31 26.64 -0.08 -13.37
C PHE A 31 25.48 0.81 -12.94
N ASN A 32 24.39 0.24 -12.43
CA ASN A 32 23.25 1.03 -11.93
C ASN A 32 23.55 1.69 -10.58
N CYS A 33 24.16 0.96 -9.64
CA CYS A 33 24.52 1.51 -8.32
C CYS A 33 25.77 0.89 -7.69
N PHE A 34 26.43 -0.07 -8.36
CA PHE A 34 27.62 -0.80 -7.90
C PHE A 34 27.41 -1.66 -6.65
N SER A 35 27.01 -1.05 -5.55
CA SER A 35 26.74 -1.69 -4.26
C SER A 35 25.56 -1.01 -3.56
N CYS A 36 25.09 -1.61 -2.46
CA CYS A 36 24.05 -1.03 -1.61
C CYS A 36 24.64 -0.58 -0.26
N ASN A 37 23.90 0.24 0.49
CA ASN A 37 24.32 0.76 1.80
C ASN A 37 24.77 -0.36 2.76
N SER A 38 26.08 -0.43 3.04
CA SER A 38 26.68 -1.53 3.80
C SER A 38 26.17 -1.63 5.24
N PRO A 39 26.15 -0.55 6.07
CA PRO A 39 25.59 -0.64 7.42
C PRO A 39 24.16 -1.20 7.47
N VAL A 40 23.31 -0.80 6.52
CA VAL A 40 21.93 -1.31 6.43
C VAL A 40 21.91 -2.80 6.07
N GLN A 41 22.81 -3.28 5.23
CA GLN A 41 22.93 -4.71 4.93
C GLN A 41 23.27 -5.52 6.19
N TYR A 42 24.22 -5.06 7.01
CA TYR A 42 24.57 -5.71 8.28
C TYR A 42 23.40 -5.71 9.26
N ALA A 43 22.73 -4.57 9.45
CA ALA A 43 21.58 -4.47 10.34
C ALA A 43 20.43 -5.41 9.92
N LEU A 44 20.15 -5.50 8.61
CA LEU A 44 19.11 -6.40 8.08
C LEU A 44 19.52 -7.86 8.18
N ALA A 45 20.79 -8.20 7.97
CA ALA A 45 21.29 -9.56 8.13
C ALA A 45 21.14 -10.06 9.58
N GLU A 46 21.38 -9.19 10.56
CA GLU A 46 21.14 -9.51 11.97
C GLU A 46 19.63 -9.64 12.27
N TYR A 47 18.82 -8.70 11.78
CA TYR A 47 17.37 -8.72 12.00
C TYR A 47 16.70 -9.97 11.41
N LEU A 48 17.17 -10.46 10.26
CA LEU A 48 16.64 -11.66 9.60
C LEU A 48 16.76 -12.94 10.43
N LYS A 49 17.62 -12.97 11.45
CA LYS A 49 17.70 -14.10 12.39
C LYS A 49 16.48 -14.16 13.31
N GLN A 50 15.76 -13.06 13.52
CA GLN A 50 14.59 -12.96 14.38
C GLN A 50 13.29 -13.28 13.63
N LYS A 51 13.11 -14.56 13.26
CA LYS A 51 11.99 -15.01 12.39
C LYS A 51 10.61 -14.57 12.88
N ASP A 52 10.37 -14.67 14.17
CA ASP A 52 9.07 -14.35 14.77
C ASP A 52 8.63 -12.91 14.52
N LYS A 53 9.59 -11.97 14.41
CA LYS A 53 9.30 -10.55 14.17
C LYS A 53 8.65 -10.31 12.82
N TYR A 54 9.03 -11.06 11.79
CA TYR A 54 8.52 -10.83 10.44
C TYR A 54 7.46 -11.84 10.00
N LEU A 55 7.40 -13.02 10.62
CA LEU A 55 6.34 -14.00 10.36
C LEU A 55 4.95 -13.51 10.86
N GLN A 56 4.93 -12.65 11.89
CA GLN A 56 3.69 -12.05 12.41
C GLN A 56 3.13 -10.93 11.52
N LEU A 57 3.87 -10.45 10.51
CA LEU A 57 3.47 -9.31 9.69
C LEU A 57 2.15 -9.53 8.95
N GLY A 58 1.90 -10.76 8.48
CA GLY A 58 0.67 -11.13 7.80
C GLY A 58 -0.55 -10.92 8.70
N THR A 59 -0.53 -11.51 9.89
CA THR A 59 -1.60 -11.38 10.89
C THR A 59 -1.79 -9.92 11.32
N PHE A 60 -0.70 -9.19 11.56
CA PHE A 60 -0.75 -7.78 11.94
C PHE A 60 -1.41 -6.90 10.86
N LEU A 61 -1.02 -7.06 9.60
CA LEU A 61 -1.63 -6.30 8.50
C LEU A 61 -3.07 -6.72 8.25
N GLN A 62 -3.40 -8.00 8.42
CA GLN A 62 -4.76 -8.49 8.31
C GLN A 62 -5.68 -7.86 9.35
N GLN A 63 -5.25 -7.78 10.62
CA GLN A 63 -6.01 -7.08 11.66
C GLN A 63 -6.30 -5.63 11.28
N LYS A 64 -5.31 -4.89 10.75
CA LYS A 64 -5.50 -3.52 10.27
C LYS A 64 -6.44 -3.42 9.06
N ARG A 65 -6.35 -4.37 8.13
CA ARG A 65 -7.26 -4.47 6.97
C ARG A 65 -8.70 -4.65 7.44
N ASP A 66 -8.91 -5.59 8.36
CA ASP A 66 -10.24 -5.97 8.86
C ASP A 66 -10.84 -4.86 9.71
N TYR A 67 -10.00 -4.14 10.46
CA TYR A 67 -10.40 -2.95 11.20
C TYR A 67 -10.87 -1.82 10.28
N LEU A 68 -10.13 -1.45 9.23
CA LEU A 68 -10.62 -0.47 8.25
C LEU A 68 -11.90 -0.95 7.55
N LEU A 69 -11.97 -2.23 7.19
CA LEU A 69 -13.16 -2.83 6.58
C LEU A 69 -14.39 -2.68 7.49
N GLN A 70 -14.23 -2.92 8.79
CA GLN A 70 -15.30 -2.76 9.77
C GLN A 70 -15.74 -1.31 9.89
N LEU A 71 -14.80 -0.37 10.00
CA LEU A 71 -15.11 1.07 10.09
C LEU A 71 -15.86 1.56 8.85
N MET A 72 -15.40 1.19 7.65
CA MET A 72 -15.97 1.61 6.37
C MET A 72 -17.41 1.14 6.13
N LYS A 73 -17.93 0.15 6.89
CA LYS A 73 -19.34 -0.27 6.84
C LYS A 73 -20.32 0.86 7.19
N GLN A 74 -19.86 1.88 7.90
CA GLN A 74 -20.63 3.07 8.26
C GLN A 74 -20.77 4.07 7.09
N THR A 75 -20.08 3.82 5.98
CA THR A 75 -20.08 4.69 4.79
C THR A 75 -20.83 4.03 3.63
N LYS A 76 -21.10 4.80 2.57
CA LYS A 76 -21.73 4.28 1.34
C LYS A 76 -20.76 3.53 0.42
N PHE A 77 -19.46 3.50 0.72
CA PHE A 77 -18.45 2.83 -0.10
C PHE A 77 -18.61 1.31 -0.05
N LYS A 78 -18.41 0.65 -1.19
CA LYS A 78 -18.50 -0.81 -1.29
C LYS A 78 -17.11 -1.43 -1.41
N PRO A 79 -16.69 -2.30 -0.47
CA PRO A 79 -15.35 -2.90 -0.53
C PRO A 79 -15.24 -3.88 -1.70
N LEU A 80 -14.07 -3.90 -2.34
CA LEU A 80 -13.64 -5.01 -3.18
C LEU A 80 -12.73 -5.93 -2.34
N PRO A 81 -12.79 -7.27 -2.50
CA PRO A 81 -11.96 -8.19 -1.74
C PRO A 81 -10.46 -7.85 -1.84
N SER A 82 -9.78 -7.81 -0.69
CA SER A 82 -8.33 -7.59 -0.60
C SER A 82 -7.65 -8.77 0.10
N TYR A 83 -6.82 -9.50 -0.64
CA TYR A 83 -6.13 -10.71 -0.18
C TYR A 83 -4.67 -10.46 0.21
N GLY A 84 -4.17 -9.24 0.04
CA GLY A 84 -2.77 -8.91 0.33
C GLY A 84 -2.47 -7.43 0.11
N SER A 85 -1.19 -7.08 0.29
CA SER A 85 -0.71 -5.69 0.41
C SER A 85 -1.28 -4.97 1.64
N TYR A 86 -1.01 -3.67 1.74
CA TYR A 86 -1.60 -2.78 2.75
C TYR A 86 -2.60 -1.79 2.14
N PHE A 87 -3.20 -2.16 1.01
CA PHE A 87 -4.22 -1.37 0.30
C PHE A 87 -5.57 -2.10 0.24
N GLN A 88 -6.65 -1.32 0.27
CA GLN A 88 -8.00 -1.77 -0.04
C GLN A 88 -8.58 -0.92 -1.16
N LEU A 89 -9.38 -1.55 -2.01
CA LEU A 89 -10.13 -0.88 -3.07
C LEU A 89 -11.59 -0.78 -2.66
N TYR A 90 -12.17 0.40 -2.86
CA TYR A 90 -13.58 0.65 -2.59
C TYR A 90 -14.23 1.26 -3.82
N SER A 91 -15.36 0.68 -4.22
CA SER A 91 -16.21 1.28 -5.24
C SER A 91 -17.05 2.39 -4.63
N TYR A 92 -17.22 3.46 -5.40
CA TYR A 92 -18.10 4.58 -5.08
C TYR A 92 -19.22 4.76 -6.11
N LYS A 93 -19.51 3.73 -6.93
CA LYS A 93 -20.54 3.78 -8.00
C LYS A 93 -21.90 4.29 -7.51
N SER A 94 -22.27 4.03 -6.25
CA SER A 94 -23.51 4.46 -5.62
C SER A 94 -23.43 5.81 -4.90
N ILE A 95 -22.32 6.54 -5.03
CA ILE A 95 -22.04 7.78 -4.28
C ILE A 95 -21.93 8.98 -5.22
N SER A 96 -21.20 8.85 -6.33
CA SER A 96 -20.98 9.94 -7.28
C SER A 96 -20.81 9.43 -8.71
N HIS A 97 -21.18 10.27 -9.67
CA HIS A 97 -20.93 10.05 -11.10
C HIS A 97 -19.58 10.62 -11.58
N GLU A 98 -18.90 11.40 -10.74
CA GLU A 98 -17.59 12.00 -11.04
C GLU A 98 -16.55 10.96 -11.45
N SER A 99 -15.56 11.40 -12.24
CA SER A 99 -14.41 10.58 -12.56
C SER A 99 -13.65 10.18 -11.29
N GLU A 100 -12.89 9.08 -11.30
CA GLU A 100 -12.11 8.66 -10.12
C GLU A 100 -11.14 9.75 -9.69
N LYS A 101 -10.57 10.46 -10.65
CA LYS A 101 -9.65 11.57 -10.41
C LYS A 101 -10.36 12.72 -9.71
N ASP A 102 -11.48 13.18 -10.25
CA ASP A 102 -12.19 14.35 -9.72
C ASP A 102 -12.77 14.05 -8.34
N PHE A 103 -13.33 12.86 -8.17
CA PHE A 103 -13.84 12.43 -6.88
C PHE A 103 -12.73 12.29 -5.83
N ALA A 104 -11.56 11.75 -6.17
CA ALA A 104 -10.42 11.70 -5.24
C ALA A 104 -9.94 13.11 -4.84
N VAL A 105 -9.93 14.06 -5.78
CA VAL A 105 -9.61 15.47 -5.51
C VAL A 105 -10.65 16.08 -4.58
N ARG A 106 -11.95 15.83 -4.83
CA ARG A 106 -13.04 16.34 -3.99
C ARG A 106 -12.98 15.80 -2.57
N LEU A 107 -12.81 14.49 -2.39
CA LEU A 107 -12.62 13.87 -1.07
C LEU A 107 -11.44 14.49 -0.32
N THR A 108 -10.36 14.83 -1.02
CA THR A 108 -9.20 15.47 -0.41
C THR A 108 -9.51 16.90 0.03
N LYS A 109 -10.14 17.70 -0.83
CA LYS A 109 -10.40 19.13 -0.59
C LYS A 109 -11.53 19.38 0.41
N GLU A 110 -12.65 18.70 0.25
CA GLU A 110 -13.87 18.95 1.02
C GLU A 110 -13.96 18.10 2.28
N TYR A 111 -13.50 16.85 2.19
CA TYR A 111 -13.60 15.90 3.29
C TYR A 111 -12.25 15.62 3.95
N GLY A 112 -11.15 16.21 3.47
CA GLY A 112 -9.83 16.06 4.08
C GLY A 112 -9.32 14.61 4.10
N VAL A 113 -9.77 13.76 3.16
CA VAL A 113 -9.34 12.36 3.04
C VAL A 113 -8.72 12.11 1.67
N ALA A 114 -7.41 11.94 1.65
CA ALA A 114 -6.67 11.66 0.42
C ALA A 114 -6.76 10.17 0.03
N THR A 115 -7.15 9.93 -1.21
CA THR A 115 -7.25 8.59 -1.82
C THR A 115 -6.53 8.60 -3.16
N ILE A 116 -6.31 7.41 -3.75
CA ILE A 116 -5.70 7.31 -5.08
C ILE A 116 -6.71 6.70 -6.07
N PRO A 117 -6.99 7.35 -7.21
CA PRO A 117 -7.84 6.77 -8.24
C PRO A 117 -7.20 5.53 -8.84
N ALA A 118 -7.98 4.47 -9.08
CA ALA A 118 -7.48 3.25 -9.70
C ALA A 118 -7.10 3.47 -11.17
N SER A 119 -7.76 4.39 -11.85
CA SER A 119 -7.56 4.80 -13.25
C SER A 119 -6.13 5.28 -13.53
N ALA A 120 -5.43 5.83 -12.53
CA ALA A 120 -4.03 6.20 -12.63
C ALA A 120 -3.09 5.00 -12.88
N PHE A 121 -3.56 3.77 -12.64
CA PHE A 121 -2.81 2.54 -12.90
C PHE A 121 -3.22 1.85 -14.21
N TYR A 122 -4.20 2.38 -14.93
CA TYR A 122 -4.62 1.88 -16.25
C TYR A 122 -4.04 2.77 -17.35
N LYS A 123 -3.30 2.18 -18.29
CA LYS A 123 -2.69 2.92 -19.41
C LYS A 123 -3.71 3.70 -20.24
N ASN A 124 -4.92 3.18 -20.39
CA ASN A 124 -6.03 3.80 -21.13
C ASN A 124 -6.93 4.70 -20.27
N GLY A 125 -6.60 4.91 -18.99
CA GLY A 125 -7.42 5.71 -18.08
C GLY A 125 -8.78 5.09 -17.72
N GLN A 126 -8.92 3.76 -17.83
CA GLN A 126 -10.16 3.06 -17.46
C GLN A 126 -10.65 3.49 -16.08
N ASP A 127 -11.86 4.05 -16.05
CA ASP A 127 -12.55 4.48 -14.84
C ASP A 127 -13.60 3.42 -14.47
N ASN A 128 -13.40 2.78 -13.31
CA ASN A 128 -14.28 1.76 -12.79
C ASN A 128 -15.06 2.25 -11.57
N LYS A 129 -15.00 3.55 -11.27
CA LYS A 129 -15.48 4.18 -10.04
C LYS A 129 -14.92 3.50 -8.79
N VAL A 130 -13.60 3.31 -8.76
CA VAL A 130 -12.85 2.66 -7.66
C VAL A 130 -11.75 3.57 -7.14
N LEU A 131 -11.68 3.72 -5.82
CA LEU A 131 -10.61 4.42 -5.13
C LEU A 131 -9.78 3.44 -4.28
N ARG A 132 -8.48 3.68 -4.21
CA ARG A 132 -7.52 2.94 -3.39
C ARG A 132 -7.22 3.68 -2.08
N PHE A 133 -7.42 2.98 -0.98
CA PHE A 133 -7.11 3.41 0.38
C PHE A 133 -5.91 2.64 0.93
N CYS A 134 -5.06 3.30 1.72
CA CYS A 134 -3.89 2.69 2.37
C CYS A 134 -4.15 2.58 3.87
N PHE A 135 -4.25 1.35 4.39
CA PHE A 135 -4.58 1.11 5.80
C PHE A 135 -3.37 0.92 6.71
N ALA A 136 -2.14 0.98 6.16
CA ALA A 136 -0.91 1.00 6.96
C ALA A 136 -0.71 2.35 7.67
N LYS A 137 -1.61 2.65 8.61
CA LYS A 137 -1.71 3.88 9.40
C LYS A 137 -2.01 3.54 10.88
N LYS A 138 -1.97 4.56 11.73
CA LYS A 138 -2.46 4.48 13.12
C LYS A 138 -3.98 4.31 13.09
N GLU A 139 -4.55 3.62 14.09
CA GLU A 139 -5.99 3.39 14.18
C GLU A 139 -6.77 4.70 14.25
N SER A 140 -6.32 5.66 15.07
CA SER A 140 -6.90 7.01 15.13
C SER A 140 -6.93 7.74 13.79
N THR A 141 -5.96 7.48 12.89
CA THR A 141 -5.97 8.04 11.53
C THR A 141 -7.05 7.40 10.67
N LEU A 142 -7.31 6.10 10.85
CA LEU A 142 -8.35 5.38 10.12
C LEU A 142 -9.75 5.79 10.61
N GLU A 143 -9.94 5.91 11.92
CA GLU A 143 -11.19 6.39 12.53
C GLU A 143 -11.53 7.80 12.06
N GLU A 144 -10.58 8.73 12.14
CA GLU A 144 -10.79 10.12 11.70
C GLU A 144 -11.13 10.19 10.20
N ALA A 145 -10.45 9.40 9.37
CA ALA A 145 -10.78 9.34 7.95
C ALA A 145 -12.21 8.85 7.71
N VAL A 146 -12.65 7.81 8.41
CA VAL A 146 -14.02 7.28 8.27
C VAL A 146 -15.06 8.27 8.80
N ASN A 147 -14.81 8.92 9.94
CA ASN A 147 -15.69 9.96 10.50
C ASN A 147 -15.91 11.11 9.51
N ARG A 148 -14.88 11.49 8.75
CA ARG A 148 -15.02 12.48 7.68
C ARG A 148 -15.83 11.96 6.50
N LEU A 149 -15.60 10.72 6.08
CA LEU A 149 -16.33 10.08 4.98
C LEU A 149 -17.79 9.78 5.29
N MET A 150 -18.18 9.65 6.56
CA MET A 150 -19.58 9.49 6.96
C MET A 150 -20.45 10.72 6.66
N LYS A 151 -19.83 11.89 6.44
CA LYS A 151 -20.52 13.15 6.10
C LYS A 151 -20.86 13.26 4.60
N LEU A 152 -20.55 12.24 3.81
CA LEU A 152 -20.76 12.14 2.36
C LEU A 152 -22.07 11.42 2.02
#